data_AF-A0A2S0U782-F1
#
_entry.id   AF-A0A2S0U782-F1
#
_cell.length_a   1.000
_cell.length_b   1.000
_cell.length_c   1.000
_cell.angle_alpha   90.00
_cell.angle_beta   90.00
_cell.angle_gamma   90.00
#
_symmetry.space_group_name_H-M   'P 1'
#
loop_
_entity.id
_entity.type
_entity.pdbx_description
1 polymer ?
#
loop_
_entity_poly.entity_id
_entity_poly.type
_entity_poly.pdbx_seq_one_letter_code
_entity_poly.pdbx_strand_id
1 'polypeptide(L)'
;MGAAEDAKVYVKLESFNPSGSVKDRAAYSMILQAELEGLLSLGATIIEPTSGNTGIGLAATILSGTSAGPKARCRQTHSQHCAGYG
;
A
#
# COMPACT_ATOMS: atom_id res chain seq x y z
N MET A 1 -19.11 -18.35 -44.82
CA MET A 1 -18.82 -18.67 -43.40
C MET A 1 -17.77 -17.68 -42.96
N GLY A 2 -18.16 -16.63 -42.24
CA GLY A 2 -17.23 -15.57 -41.84
C GLY A 2 -16.29 -16.08 -40.74
N ALA A 3 -15.00 -15.77 -40.85
CA ALA A 3 -14.03 -16.09 -39.83
C ALA A 3 -14.39 -15.34 -38.54
N ALA A 4 -14.41 -16.04 -37.41
CA ALA A 4 -14.53 -15.40 -36.11
C ALA A 4 -13.22 -14.64 -35.86
N GLU A 5 -13.30 -13.33 -35.67
CA GLU A 5 -12.15 -12.53 -35.23
C GLU A 5 -12.00 -12.66 -33.71
N ASP A 6 -10.82 -13.10 -33.26
CA ASP A 6 -10.51 -13.19 -31.84
C ASP A 6 -10.32 -11.80 -31.23
N ALA A 7 -10.80 -11.61 -29.99
CA ALA A 7 -10.63 -10.36 -29.25
C ALA A 7 -9.27 -10.27 -28.56
N LYS A 8 -8.64 -9.08 -28.59
CA LYS A 8 -7.41 -8.81 -27.83
C LYS A 8 -7.73 -8.59 -26.36
N VAL A 9 -7.12 -9.38 -25.48
CA VAL A 9 -7.20 -9.23 -24.02
C VAL A 9 -5.89 -8.68 -23.49
N TYR A 10 -5.97 -7.63 -22.67
CA TYR A 10 -4.82 -7.01 -22.02
C TYR A 10 -4.90 -7.17 -20.50
N VAL A 11 -3.74 -7.23 -19.85
CA VAL A 11 -3.63 -7.36 -18.40
C VAL A 11 -2.75 -6.23 -17.85
N LYS A 12 -3.17 -5.63 -16.74
CA LYS A 12 -2.39 -4.66 -15.98
C LYS A 12 -1.72 -5.36 -14.80
N LEU A 13 -0.41 -5.53 -14.86
CA LEU A 13 0.37 -6.31 -13.88
C LEU A 13 0.76 -5.47 -12.66
N GLU A 14 -0.19 -5.29 -11.74
CA GLU A 14 0.02 -4.54 -10.49
C GLU A 14 0.80 -5.33 -9.41
N SER A 15 1.09 -6.60 -9.66
CA SER A 15 1.91 -7.44 -8.78
C SER A 15 3.38 -7.02 -8.75
N PHE A 16 3.80 -6.10 -9.62
CA PHE A 16 5.17 -5.57 -9.67
C PHE A 16 5.37 -4.32 -8.80
N ASN A 17 4.31 -3.84 -8.14
CA ASN A 17 4.47 -2.79 -7.13
C ASN A 17 5.27 -3.35 -5.92
N PRO A 18 5.92 -2.49 -5.11
CA PRO A 18 6.88 -2.92 -4.09
C PRO A 18 6.40 -3.98 -3.09
N SER A 19 5.11 -3.95 -2.70
CA SER A 19 4.49 -4.93 -1.81
C SER A 19 3.76 -6.05 -2.56
N GLY A 20 3.87 -6.09 -3.89
CA GLY A 20 3.22 -7.09 -4.73
C GLY A 20 1.73 -6.82 -4.99
N SER A 21 1.24 -5.59 -4.77
CA SER A 21 -0.18 -5.29 -4.88
C SER A 21 -0.49 -3.92 -5.47
N VAL A 22 -1.65 -3.78 -6.11
CA VAL A 22 -2.20 -2.47 -6.52
C VAL A 22 -2.41 -1.51 -5.32
N LYS A 23 -2.51 -2.04 -4.10
CA LYS A 23 -2.76 -1.26 -2.89
C LYS A 23 -1.61 -0.33 -2.51
N ASP A 24 -0.41 -0.56 -3.02
CA ASP A 24 0.75 0.32 -2.83
C ASP A 24 0.48 1.74 -3.31
N ARG A 25 -0.26 1.90 -4.41
CA ARG A 25 -0.61 3.22 -4.94
C ARG A 25 -1.52 4.00 -3.99
N ALA A 26 -2.51 3.32 -3.43
CA ALA A 26 -3.43 3.93 -2.47
C ALA A 26 -2.70 4.26 -1.17
N ALA A 27 -1.90 3.32 -0.65
CA ALA A 27 -1.09 3.52 0.54
C ALA A 27 -0.14 4.72 0.40
N TYR A 28 0.60 4.81 -0.70
CA TYR A 28 1.48 5.93 -0.99
C TYR A 28 0.72 7.26 -1.02
N SER A 29 -0.41 7.32 -1.74
CA SER A 29 -1.21 8.54 -1.85
C SER A 29 -1.79 8.98 -0.51
N MET A 30 -2.26 8.04 0.32
CA MET A 30 -2.80 8.34 1.65
C MET A 30 -1.72 8.88 2.60
N ILE A 31 -0.54 8.25 2.63
CA ILE A 31 0.57 8.71 3.48
C ILE A 31 1.05 10.08 3.01
N LEU A 32 1.26 10.27 1.71
CA LEU A 32 1.71 11.55 1.15
C LEU A 32 0.73 12.67 1.49
N GLN A 33 -0.57 12.44 1.32
CA GLN A 33 -1.58 13.44 1.66
C GLN A 33 -1.57 13.77 3.16
N ALA A 34 -1.49 12.75 4.02
CA ALA A 34 -1.44 12.95 5.47
C ALA A 34 -0.15 13.68 5.91
N GLU A 35 0.97 13.51 5.21
CA GLU A 35 2.17 14.31 5.43
C GLU A 35 2.02 15.76 4.98
N LEU A 36 1.44 15.99 3.80
CA LEU A 36 1.20 17.33 3.26
C LEU A 36 0.24 18.14 4.13
N GLU A 37 -0.76 17.47 4.71
CA GLU A 37 -1.71 18.07 5.65
C GLU A 37 -1.15 18.18 7.08
N GLY A 38 0.06 17.67 7.33
CA GLY A 38 0.69 17.70 8.66
C GLY A 38 0.00 16.81 9.71
N LEU A 39 -0.78 15.81 9.27
CA LEU A 39 -1.52 14.88 10.13
C LEU A 39 -0.63 13.79 10.73
N LEU A 40 0.54 13.52 10.14
CA LEU A 40 1.49 12.52 10.63
C LEU A 40 2.57 13.14 11.51
N SER A 41 2.45 12.92 12.82
CA SER A 41 3.50 13.22 13.80
C SER A 41 4.53 12.10 13.88
N LEU A 42 5.74 12.42 14.35
CA LEU A 42 6.78 11.42 14.64
C LEU A 42 6.29 10.44 15.71
N GLY A 43 6.41 9.15 15.43
CA GLY A 43 5.93 8.07 16.28
C GLY A 43 4.41 7.81 16.19
N ALA A 44 3.69 8.45 15.26
CA ALA A 44 2.25 8.24 15.09
C ALA A 44 1.91 6.75 14.84
N THR A 45 0.72 6.35 15.24
CA THR A 45 0.21 5.00 14.93
C THR A 45 -0.92 5.13 13.93
N ILE A 46 -0.76 4.50 12.77
CA ILE A 46 -1.79 4.37 11.75
C ILE A 46 -2.52 3.07 12.01
N ILE A 47 -3.83 3.18 12.27
CA ILE A 47 -4.72 2.04 12.44
C ILE A 47 -5.50 1.88 11.16
N GLU A 48 -5.35 0.74 10.50
CA GLU A 48 -6.12 0.38 9.33
C GLU A 48 -6.76 -1.00 9.59
N PRO A 49 -8.09 -1.11 9.57
CA PRO A 49 -8.80 -2.33 9.92
C PRO A 49 -8.97 -3.26 8.71
N THR A 50 -7.87 -3.70 8.11
CA THR A 50 -7.86 -4.72 7.05
C THR A 50 -7.12 -5.99 7.49
N SER A 51 -7.43 -7.08 6.79
CA SER A 51 -6.66 -8.33 6.80
C SER A 51 -5.92 -8.57 5.48
N GLY A 52 -5.84 -7.56 4.61
CA GLY A 52 -5.31 -7.67 3.25
C GLY A 52 -4.21 -6.66 2.89
N ASN A 53 -3.95 -6.54 1.58
CA ASN A 53 -2.79 -5.83 1.04
C ASN A 53 -2.72 -4.33 1.35
N THR A 54 -3.80 -3.69 1.78
CA THR A 54 -3.76 -2.27 2.18
C THR A 54 -2.86 -2.09 3.40
N GLY A 55 -2.94 -2.98 4.39
CA GLY A 55 -2.11 -2.91 5.59
C GLY A 55 -0.63 -3.19 5.28
N ILE A 56 -0.36 -4.08 4.33
CA ILE A 56 1.00 -4.38 3.83
C ILE A 56 1.56 -3.18 3.09
N GLY A 57 0.81 -2.61 2.13
CA GLY A 57 1.23 -1.44 1.37
C GLY A 57 1.47 -0.22 2.25
N LEU A 58 0.64 0.00 3.29
CA LEU A 58 0.85 1.07 4.28
C LEU A 58 2.14 0.83 5.08
N ALA A 59 2.36 -0.39 5.58
CA ALA A 59 3.58 -0.72 6.31
C ALA A 59 4.84 -0.52 5.44
N ALA A 60 4.83 -1.02 4.21
CA ALA A 60 5.93 -0.86 3.26
C ALA A 60 6.21 0.63 2.92
N THR A 61 5.15 1.42 2.72
CA THR A 61 5.25 2.86 2.43
C THR A 61 5.82 3.64 3.61
N ILE A 62 5.40 3.34 4.83
CA ILE A 62 5.88 4.01 6.04
C ILE A 62 7.36 3.72 6.27
N LEU A 63 7.80 2.48 6.02
CA LEU A 63 9.17 2.03 6.28
C LEU A 63 10.16 2.49 5.23
N SER A 64 9.74 2.58 3.95
CA SER A 64 10.60 3.13 2.90
C SER A 64 10.91 4.62 3.12
N GLY A 65 10.15 5.29 4.01
CA GLY A 65 10.41 6.65 4.45
C GLY A 65 10.15 7.68 3.36
N THR A 66 9.09 8.47 3.52
CA THR A 66 8.83 9.64 2.69
C THR A 66 9.59 10.84 3.27
N SER A 67 10.50 11.45 2.48
CA SER A 67 11.25 12.72 2.67
C SER A 67 11.99 13.03 4.00
N ALA A 68 11.57 12.49 5.15
CA ALA A 68 12.05 12.80 6.50
C ALA A 68 12.20 11.53 7.38
N GLY A 69 12.13 10.33 6.78
CA GLY A 69 12.23 9.05 7.47
C GLY A 69 10.89 8.54 8.03
N PRO A 70 10.87 7.35 8.67
CA PRO A 70 9.63 6.73 9.15
C PRO A 70 8.99 7.54 10.27
N LYS A 71 7.88 8.21 10.00
CA LYS A 71 7.13 8.98 11.01
C LYS A 71 6.09 8.16 11.76
N ALA A 72 5.64 7.05 11.19
CA ALA A 72 4.53 6.29 11.75
C ALA A 72 4.86 4.80 11.94
N ARG A 73 3.98 4.08 12.63
CA ARG A 73 3.89 2.62 12.59
C ARG A 73 2.50 2.20 12.17
N CYS A 74 2.38 1.16 11.37
CA CYS A 74 1.10 0.56 11.02
C CYS A 74 0.71 -0.49 12.08
N ARG A 75 -0.57 -0.55 12.45
CA ARG A 75 -1.14 -1.64 13.23
C ARG A 75 -2.42 -2.13 12.56
N GLN A 76 -2.43 -3.41 12.17
CA GLN A 76 -3.61 -4.11 11.67
C GLN A 76 -4.46 -4.62 12.84
N THR A 77 -5.78 -4.62 12.69
CA THR A 77 -6.71 -5.06 13.74
C THR A 77 -7.01 -6.57 13.70
N HIS A 78 -6.54 -7.30 12.68
CA HIS A 78 -6.69 -8.75 12.56
C HIS A 78 -5.34 -9.46 12.77
N SER A 79 -5.37 -10.77 13.07
CA SER A 79 -4.24 -11.62 13.51
C SER A 79 -3.00 -11.68 12.61
N GLN A 80 -3.01 -11.03 11.45
CA GLN A 80 -1.77 -10.77 10.74
C GLN A 80 -1.05 -9.64 11.47
N HIS A 81 -0.04 -10.02 12.28
CA HIS A 81 1.00 -9.07 12.67
C HIS A 81 1.44 -8.33 11.40
N CYS A 82 1.79 -7.05 11.49
CA CYS A 82 2.55 -6.36 10.45
C CYS A 82 3.86 -7.15 10.27
N ALA A 83 3.80 -8.22 9.50
CA ALA A 83 4.76 -9.30 9.55
C ALA A 83 5.97 -8.86 8.76
N GLY A 84 7.12 -8.89 9.42
CA GLY A 84 8.40 -9.04 8.72
C GLY A 84 8.97 -7.81 8.05
N TYR A 85 8.65 -6.61 8.51
CA TYR A 85 9.44 -5.43 8.14
C TYR A 85 10.08 -4.80 9.39
N GLY A 86 11.07 -5.51 9.92
CA GLY A 86 12.02 -5.05 10.93
C GLY A 86 13.44 -5.28 10.41
#